data_AF-A0AA41FL10-F1
#
_entry.id   AF-A0AA41FL10-F1
#
_cell.length_a   1.000
_cell.length_b   1.000
_cell.length_c   1.000
_cell.angle_alpha   90.00
_cell.angle_beta   90.00
_cell.angle_gamma   90.00
#
_symmetry.space_group_name_H-M   'P 1'
#
loop_
_entity.id
_entity.type
_entity.pdbx_description
1 polymer ?
#
loop_
_entity_poly.entity_id
_entity_poly.type
_entity_poly.pdbx_seq_one_letter_code
_entity_poly.pdbx_strand_id
1 'polypeptide(L)'
;MLKKQLMILALSLSLSLSANIISMAATSTVTMENSGAYLFTWRPVDCGNGQSFAILVGGNTLFESDVVLNRGYDYGYTFNSSSYARPWGQVPDLVNIDGVWGIPENWSILPEGSQPTTRIILLTNNKNYSSNERYIDVVHLPGNISPSDLPPEVRKYLINVDGSDAGAYDGTITSGWIKEDNQWKYRKPDGTFVANTWLTVDEKQYYLNEMGIMLADTITPDGIYVNPSGVRTGYIPGWKQEGEGWRYLMKNGYYAASTWIQDTDGKWYYFNLSSHMVTNDTTPDGYYVDASGVWDGQPSSNTEHPQNLGPAFAQNNES
;
A
#
# COMPACT_ATOMS: atom_id res chain seq x y z
N MET A 1 45.33 2.75 66.75
CA MET A 1 44.15 3.26 67.49
C MET A 1 44.07 4.77 67.31
N LEU A 2 42.93 5.26 66.81
CA LEU A 2 42.32 6.59 67.01
C LEU A 2 43.11 7.88 66.63
N LYS A 3 42.73 8.56 65.53
CA LYS A 3 41.69 9.63 65.44
C LYS A 3 41.93 10.58 64.25
N LYS A 4 40.89 10.69 63.40
CA LYS A 4 40.41 11.82 62.56
C LYS A 4 41.34 13.01 62.27
N GLN A 5 41.50 13.36 60.98
CA GLN A 5 40.83 14.52 60.36
C GLN A 5 40.99 14.55 58.82
N LEU A 6 39.90 14.98 58.17
CA LEU A 6 39.71 15.11 56.71
C LEU A 6 40.52 16.27 56.11
N MET A 7 40.94 16.13 54.85
CA MET A 7 40.83 17.22 53.88
C MET A 7 40.45 16.67 52.49
N ILE A 8 39.60 17.46 51.84
CA ILE A 8 38.77 17.18 50.68
C ILE A 8 39.57 17.35 49.39
N LEU A 9 39.41 16.44 48.43
CA LEU A 9 39.53 16.79 47.01
C LEU A 9 38.44 16.05 46.23
N ALA A 10 37.36 16.77 45.92
CA ALA A 10 36.31 16.30 45.04
C ALA A 10 36.80 16.42 43.60
N LEU A 11 37.01 15.29 42.93
CA LEU A 11 37.15 15.23 41.48
C LEU A 11 36.01 14.36 40.94
N SER A 12 34.93 15.03 40.53
CA SER A 12 33.79 14.38 39.87
C SER A 12 34.19 13.96 38.46
N LEU A 13 34.39 12.66 38.23
CA LEU A 13 34.35 12.09 36.88
C LEU A 13 32.87 11.89 36.49
N SER A 14 32.32 12.85 35.77
CA SER A 14 31.09 12.64 35.00
C SER A 14 31.45 11.83 33.75
N LEU A 15 31.16 10.53 33.75
CA LEU A 15 31.09 9.75 32.51
C LEU A 15 29.82 10.17 31.77
N SER A 16 29.95 11.14 30.86
CA SER A 16 28.92 11.42 29.87
C SER A 16 28.86 10.25 28.89
N LEU A 17 27.89 9.37 29.06
CA LEU A 17 27.42 8.51 27.97
C LEU A 17 26.72 9.41 26.96
N SER A 18 27.47 9.91 25.97
CA SER A 18 26.86 10.47 24.78
C SER A 18 26.23 9.31 24.01
N ALA A 19 24.91 9.17 24.10
CA ALA A 19 24.17 8.34 23.18
C ALA A 19 24.45 8.88 21.77
N ASN A 20 25.08 8.07 20.91
CA ASN A 20 25.16 8.36 19.50
C ASN A 20 23.72 8.33 18.97
N ILE A 21 23.12 9.50 18.78
CA ILE A 21 21.89 9.61 18.02
C ILE A 21 22.29 9.33 16.58
N ILE A 22 22.04 8.11 16.11
CA ILE A 22 22.07 7.81 14.69
C ILE A 22 20.95 8.68 14.09
N SER A 23 21.36 9.78 13.47
CA SER A 23 20.51 10.50 12.52
C SER A 23 20.13 9.49 11.44
N MET A 24 18.91 8.95 11.52
CA MET A 24 18.34 8.20 10.42
C MET A 24 18.24 9.19 9.26
N ALA A 25 19.06 9.00 8.24
CA ALA A 25 18.88 9.69 6.97
C ALA A 25 17.42 9.45 6.53
N ALA A 26 16.74 10.50 6.07
CA ALA A 26 15.42 10.35 5.48
C ALA A 26 15.54 9.30 4.36
N THR A 27 14.95 8.12 4.57
CA THR A 27 14.79 7.15 3.49
C THR A 27 14.07 7.87 2.37
N SER A 28 14.68 7.92 1.19
CA SER A 28 13.97 8.38 -0.01
C SER A 28 12.67 7.59 -0.11
N THR A 29 11.54 8.26 -0.30
CA THR A 29 10.27 7.60 -0.55
C THR A 29 9.87 7.93 -1.97
N VAL A 30 9.58 6.91 -2.77
CA VAL A 30 9.00 7.09 -4.08
C VAL A 30 7.49 7.22 -3.88
N THR A 31 6.93 8.37 -4.23
CA THR A 31 5.47 8.57 -4.20
C THR A 31 4.94 8.48 -5.61
N MET A 32 3.95 7.61 -5.79
CA MET A 32 3.23 7.41 -7.04
C MET A 32 1.76 7.66 -6.75
N GLU A 33 1.23 8.73 -7.32
CA GLU A 33 -0.18 9.08 -7.16
C GLU A 33 -0.82 9.19 -8.53
N ASN A 34 -1.69 8.23 -8.79
CA ASN A 34 -2.54 8.24 -9.95
C ASN A 34 -3.63 9.31 -9.80
N SER A 35 -4.26 9.71 -10.91
CA SER A 35 -5.31 10.72 -10.93
C SER A 35 -6.50 10.45 -10.00
N GLY A 36 -6.75 9.20 -9.61
CA GLY A 36 -7.73 8.86 -8.58
C GLY A 36 -9.18 8.76 -9.08
N ALA A 37 -9.37 8.77 -10.40
CA ALA A 37 -10.66 8.51 -11.04
C ALA A 37 -10.55 7.44 -12.13
N TYR A 38 -11.68 6.79 -12.39
CA TYR A 38 -11.90 5.91 -13.52
C TYR A 38 -12.76 6.64 -14.55
N LEU A 39 -12.53 6.39 -15.84
CA LEU A 39 -13.40 6.80 -16.93
C LEU A 39 -14.13 5.56 -17.44
N PHE A 40 -15.46 5.57 -17.46
CA PHE A 40 -16.26 4.43 -17.94
C PHE A 40 -15.86 3.08 -17.30
N THR A 41 -15.46 3.07 -16.03
CA THR A 41 -14.90 1.90 -15.27
C THR A 41 -13.42 1.55 -15.50
N TRP A 42 -12.75 2.21 -16.44
CA TRP A 42 -11.33 2.00 -16.72
C TRP A 42 -10.45 3.05 -16.05
N ARG A 43 -9.27 2.63 -15.59
CA ARG A 43 -8.33 3.56 -14.96
C ARG A 43 -7.45 4.19 -16.04
N PRO A 44 -7.44 5.54 -16.18
CA PRO A 44 -6.47 6.22 -17.02
C PRO A 44 -5.04 5.86 -16.63
N VAL A 45 -4.17 5.79 -17.63
CA VAL A 45 -2.78 5.39 -17.42
C VAL A 45 -2.03 6.52 -16.74
N ASP A 46 -1.40 6.19 -15.61
CA ASP A 46 -0.58 7.13 -14.85
C ASP A 46 0.73 7.42 -15.59
N CYS A 47 0.94 8.69 -15.88
CA CYS A 47 2.11 9.23 -16.56
C CYS A 47 3.08 9.92 -15.57
N GLY A 48 2.77 9.87 -14.27
CA GLY A 48 3.57 10.44 -13.18
C GLY A 48 3.10 11.83 -12.75
N ASN A 49 3.50 12.22 -11.53
CA ASN A 49 3.22 13.53 -10.94
C ASN A 49 1.73 13.91 -10.94
N GLY A 50 0.84 12.94 -10.74
CA GLY A 50 -0.60 13.18 -10.73
C GLY A 50 -1.20 13.46 -12.11
N GLN A 51 -0.48 13.16 -13.19
CA GLN A 51 -0.97 13.27 -14.56
C GLN A 51 -1.31 11.88 -15.09
N SER A 52 -2.48 11.75 -15.71
CA SER A 52 -2.89 10.54 -16.40
C SER A 52 -3.40 10.87 -17.80
N PHE A 53 -3.38 9.89 -18.68
CA PHE A 53 -3.81 10.05 -20.07
C PHE A 53 -4.77 8.92 -20.47
N ALA A 54 -5.75 9.26 -21.31
CA ALA A 54 -6.73 8.31 -21.83
C ALA A 54 -7.12 8.66 -23.27
N ILE A 55 -7.34 7.63 -24.08
CA ILE A 55 -7.84 7.72 -25.45
C ILE A 55 -9.19 7.00 -25.48
N LEU A 56 -10.28 7.75 -25.70
CA LEU A 56 -11.61 7.19 -25.83
C LEU A 56 -11.75 6.45 -27.16
N VAL A 57 -12.28 5.23 -27.11
CA VAL A 57 -12.63 4.43 -28.28
C VAL A 57 -14.14 4.34 -28.38
N GLY A 58 -14.68 4.70 -29.55
CA GLY A 58 -16.12 4.72 -29.83
C GLY A 58 -16.69 6.14 -29.84
N GLY A 59 -17.35 6.54 -28.75
CA GLY A 59 -17.89 7.90 -28.63
C GLY A 59 -16.81 8.93 -28.26
N ASN A 60 -17.01 10.18 -28.65
CA ASN A 60 -16.09 11.29 -28.34
C ASN A 60 -16.66 12.31 -27.35
N THR A 61 -17.76 12.00 -26.67
CA THR A 61 -18.37 12.92 -25.70
C THR A 61 -18.13 12.41 -24.28
N LEU A 62 -17.70 13.31 -23.40
CA LEU A 62 -17.43 13.03 -22.00
C LEU A 62 -18.36 13.84 -21.09
N PHE A 63 -19.12 13.13 -20.27
CA PHE A 63 -20.01 13.68 -19.26
C PHE A 63 -19.44 13.49 -17.85
N GLU A 64 -20.00 14.22 -16.88
CA GLU A 64 -19.63 14.05 -15.46
C GLU A 64 -19.95 12.65 -14.94
N SER A 65 -21.04 12.03 -15.41
CA SER A 65 -21.43 10.66 -15.05
C SER A 65 -20.41 9.60 -15.46
N ASP A 66 -19.54 9.93 -16.42
CA ASP A 66 -18.55 9.00 -16.97
C ASP A 66 -17.29 8.93 -16.09
N VAL A 67 -17.13 9.89 -15.17
CA VAL A 67 -16.00 10.00 -14.25
C VAL A 67 -16.38 9.40 -12.90
N VAL A 68 -15.82 8.24 -12.59
CA VAL A 68 -16.07 7.52 -11.33
C VAL A 68 -14.89 7.75 -10.39
N LEU A 69 -15.13 8.46 -9.29
CA LEU A 69 -14.08 8.74 -8.30
C LEU A 69 -13.76 7.46 -7.51
N ASN A 70 -12.48 7.12 -7.41
CA ASN A 70 -12.03 6.02 -6.56
C ASN A 70 -12.24 6.35 -5.06
N ARG A 71 -12.27 7.65 -4.73
CA ARG A 71 -12.50 8.15 -3.36
C ARG A 71 -13.42 9.35 -3.40
N GLY A 72 -14.71 9.09 -3.15
CA GLY A 72 -15.77 10.09 -3.35
C GLY A 72 -15.60 11.40 -2.56
N TYR A 73 -15.01 11.35 -1.36
CA TYR A 73 -14.82 12.54 -0.52
C TYR A 73 -13.47 13.26 -0.72
N ASP A 74 -12.46 12.56 -1.25
CA ASP A 74 -11.10 13.10 -1.36
C ASP A 74 -10.91 13.93 -2.61
N TYR A 75 -11.61 13.62 -3.71
CA TYR A 75 -11.46 14.29 -5.01
C TYR A 75 -12.62 15.26 -5.27
N GLY A 76 -12.57 16.42 -4.62
CA GLY A 76 -13.69 17.36 -4.43
C GLY A 76 -14.22 18.14 -5.64
N TYR A 77 -14.03 17.68 -6.88
CA TYR A 77 -14.54 18.41 -8.05
C TYR A 77 -16.06 18.37 -8.24
N THR A 78 -16.78 17.56 -7.47
CA THR A 78 -18.25 17.58 -7.47
C THR A 78 -18.84 18.96 -7.13
N PHE A 79 -18.10 19.90 -6.51
CA PHE A 79 -18.69 21.12 -5.93
C PHE A 79 -18.12 22.50 -6.36
N ASN A 80 -17.08 22.59 -7.21
CA ASN A 80 -16.53 23.89 -7.64
C ASN A 80 -16.71 24.20 -9.15
N SER A 81 -17.97 24.11 -9.61
CA SER A 81 -18.36 24.41 -11.01
C SER A 81 -18.03 25.83 -11.47
N SER A 82 -17.83 26.76 -10.54
CA SER A 82 -17.52 28.15 -10.85
C SER A 82 -16.06 28.36 -11.26
N SER A 83 -15.17 27.45 -10.87
CA SER A 83 -13.73 27.53 -11.16
C SER A 83 -13.27 26.59 -12.25
N TYR A 84 -14.00 25.49 -12.49
CA TYR A 84 -13.59 24.44 -13.43
C TYR A 84 -14.76 24.02 -14.33
N ALA A 85 -14.50 24.05 -15.63
CA ALA A 85 -15.52 23.82 -16.66
C ALA A 85 -16.07 22.38 -16.62
N ARG A 86 -17.41 22.26 -16.62
CA ARG A 86 -18.15 21.01 -16.80
C ARG A 86 -19.54 21.29 -17.42
N PRO A 87 -20.12 20.36 -18.20
CA PRO A 87 -19.51 19.12 -18.68
C PRO A 87 -18.39 19.41 -19.68
N TRP A 88 -17.50 18.44 -19.89
CA TRP A 88 -16.38 18.61 -20.82
C TRP A 88 -16.82 18.55 -22.29
N GLY A 89 -17.90 17.82 -22.60
CA GLY A 89 -18.47 17.78 -23.93
C GLY A 89 -17.62 16.95 -24.90
N GLN A 90 -17.52 17.38 -26.16
CA GLN A 90 -16.71 16.66 -27.14
C GLN A 90 -15.22 16.80 -26.83
N VAL A 91 -14.52 15.67 -26.76
CA VAL A 91 -13.07 15.61 -26.60
C VAL A 91 -12.40 15.68 -27.98
N PRO A 92 -11.21 16.31 -28.08
CA PRO A 92 -10.50 16.39 -29.34
C PRO A 92 -9.95 15.04 -29.77
N ASP A 93 -9.73 14.88 -31.07
CA ASP A 93 -9.13 13.69 -31.65
C ASP A 93 -7.62 13.59 -31.34
N LEU A 94 -7.14 12.35 -31.20
CA LEU A 94 -5.72 12.02 -31.14
C LEU A 94 -5.07 12.35 -32.49
N VAL A 95 -3.96 13.08 -32.43
CA VAL A 95 -3.21 13.55 -33.59
C VAL A 95 -2.09 12.58 -33.93
N ASN A 96 -1.87 12.38 -35.23
CA ASN A 96 -0.68 11.73 -35.78
C ASN A 96 0.01 12.69 -36.75
N ILE A 97 1.27 13.04 -36.51
CA ILE A 97 2.10 13.87 -37.39
C ILE A 97 3.26 13.01 -37.86
N ASP A 98 3.30 12.71 -39.16
CA ASP A 98 4.37 11.94 -39.80
C ASP A 98 4.69 10.60 -39.10
N GLY A 99 3.66 9.90 -38.62
CA GLY A 99 3.80 8.61 -37.91
C GLY A 99 3.99 8.75 -36.41
N VAL A 100 4.11 9.97 -35.87
CA VAL A 100 4.24 10.22 -34.42
C VAL A 100 2.88 10.55 -33.82
N TRP A 101 2.42 9.68 -32.91
CA TRP A 101 1.17 9.85 -32.18
C TRP A 101 1.31 10.84 -31.02
N GLY A 102 0.28 11.65 -30.78
CA GLY A 102 0.19 12.66 -29.71
C GLY A 102 0.06 12.13 -28.28
N ILE A 103 0.78 11.07 -27.93
CA ILE A 103 0.81 10.49 -26.58
C ILE A 103 1.87 11.16 -25.69
N PRO A 104 1.77 11.05 -24.35
CA PRO A 104 2.68 11.71 -23.40
C PRO A 104 4.17 11.52 -23.67
N GLU A 105 4.60 10.32 -24.08
CA GLU A 105 6.00 10.02 -24.39
C GLU A 105 6.54 10.84 -25.56
N ASN A 106 5.66 11.23 -26.50
CA ASN A 106 6.03 11.91 -27.74
C ASN A 106 5.85 13.43 -27.66
N TRP A 107 5.27 13.99 -26.60
CA TRP A 107 5.02 15.44 -26.51
C TRP A 107 6.29 16.29 -26.61
N SER A 108 7.43 15.77 -26.14
CA SER A 108 8.71 16.50 -26.23
C SER A 108 9.28 16.61 -27.64
N ILE A 109 8.82 15.77 -28.58
CA ILE A 109 9.29 15.75 -29.97
C ILE A 109 8.25 16.31 -30.96
N LEU A 110 7.01 16.52 -30.51
CA LEU A 110 5.96 17.15 -31.30
C LEU A 110 6.02 18.68 -31.17
N PRO A 111 5.62 19.45 -32.20
CA PRO A 111 5.49 20.90 -32.08
C PRO A 111 4.56 21.28 -30.92
N GLU A 112 4.87 22.36 -30.21
CA GLU A 112 4.05 22.82 -29.08
C GLU A 112 2.59 23.05 -29.50
N GLY A 113 1.64 22.55 -28.70
CA GLY A 113 0.21 22.66 -28.99
C GLY A 113 -0.33 21.69 -30.06
N SER A 114 0.49 20.76 -30.57
CA SER A 114 0.07 19.82 -31.62
C SER A 114 -1.04 18.86 -31.18
N GLN A 115 -1.06 18.46 -29.91
CA GLN A 115 -2.11 17.60 -29.36
C GLN A 115 -3.02 18.41 -28.44
N PRO A 116 -4.21 18.85 -28.89
CA PRO A 116 -5.23 19.35 -27.98
C PRO A 116 -5.74 18.21 -27.09
N THR A 117 -6.01 18.52 -25.82
CA THR A 117 -6.61 17.56 -24.87
C THR A 117 -7.79 18.20 -24.15
N THR A 118 -8.78 17.38 -23.81
CA THR A 118 -9.76 17.74 -22.79
C THR A 118 -9.16 17.39 -21.44
N ARG A 119 -8.93 18.39 -20.60
CA ARG A 119 -8.34 18.19 -19.27
C ARG A 119 -9.41 18.15 -18.18
N ILE A 120 -9.51 17.01 -17.53
CA ILE A 120 -10.18 16.84 -16.23
C ILE A 120 -9.19 17.22 -15.14
N ILE A 121 -9.63 17.97 -14.15
CA ILE A 121 -8.83 18.28 -12.95
C ILE A 121 -9.52 17.65 -11.74
N LEU A 122 -8.76 17.03 -10.83
CA LEU A 122 -9.20 16.29 -9.63
C LEU A 122 -8.46 16.80 -8.37
N LEU A 123 -9.17 17.09 -7.27
CA LEU A 123 -8.72 18.01 -6.21
C LEU A 123 -8.64 17.15 -4.99
N THR A 124 -7.44 16.69 -4.68
CA THR A 124 -7.19 15.79 -3.58
C THR A 124 -6.97 16.56 -2.27
N ASN A 125 -7.45 16.03 -1.17
CA ASN A 125 -7.06 16.48 0.17
C ASN A 125 -5.67 15.90 0.59
N ASN A 126 -5.10 15.03 -0.23
CA ASN A 126 -3.81 14.39 0.01
C ASN A 126 -2.66 15.42 -0.08
N LYS A 127 -1.73 15.34 0.87
CA LYS A 127 -0.56 16.23 1.01
C LYS A 127 0.73 15.65 0.44
N ASN A 128 0.62 14.57 -0.34
CA ASN A 128 1.74 13.89 -0.98
C ASN A 128 2.51 14.76 -2.00
N TYR A 129 1.86 15.76 -2.58
CA TYR A 129 2.45 16.69 -3.56
C TYR A 129 2.25 18.14 -3.13
N SER A 130 3.04 19.03 -3.71
CA SER A 130 2.90 20.48 -3.52
C SER A 130 1.56 21.03 -4.03
N SER A 131 0.98 20.38 -5.04
CA SER A 131 -0.34 20.67 -5.56
C SER A 131 -1.36 19.63 -5.10
N ASN A 132 -2.55 20.10 -4.78
CA ASN A 132 -3.73 19.26 -4.58
C ASN A 132 -4.43 18.90 -5.90
N GLU A 133 -3.96 19.35 -7.06
CA GLU A 133 -4.54 19.03 -8.36
C GLU A 133 -3.93 17.75 -8.95
N ARG A 134 -4.78 16.90 -9.52
CA ARG A 134 -4.45 15.79 -10.40
C ARG A 134 -5.15 16.01 -11.73
N TYR A 135 -4.57 15.51 -12.81
CA TYR A 135 -5.03 15.80 -14.16
C TYR A 135 -5.27 14.50 -14.92
N ILE A 136 -6.35 14.48 -15.69
CA ILE A 136 -6.57 13.46 -16.71
C ILE A 136 -6.72 14.19 -18.04
N ASP A 137 -5.77 13.97 -18.93
CA ASP A 137 -5.84 14.44 -20.30
C ASP A 137 -6.53 13.38 -21.16
N VAL A 138 -7.64 13.77 -21.79
CA VAL A 138 -8.50 12.88 -22.55
C VAL A 138 -8.55 13.34 -24.01
N VAL A 139 -8.38 12.37 -24.90
CA VAL A 139 -8.56 12.51 -26.34
C VAL A 139 -9.44 11.38 -26.86
N HIS A 140 -9.85 11.45 -28.12
CA HIS A 140 -10.63 10.41 -28.79
C HIS A 140 -9.84 9.79 -29.94
N LEU A 141 -9.95 8.48 -30.13
CA LEU A 141 -9.37 7.81 -31.28
C LEU A 141 -10.17 8.15 -32.54
N PRO A 142 -9.57 8.75 -33.59
CA PRO A 142 -10.31 9.07 -34.81
C PRO A 142 -11.04 7.86 -35.38
N GLY A 143 -12.31 8.01 -35.75
CA GLY A 143 -13.18 6.88 -36.12
C GLY A 143 -12.74 6.11 -37.38
N ASN A 144 -11.77 6.61 -38.13
CA ASN A 144 -11.14 5.94 -39.27
C ASN A 144 -9.91 5.10 -38.91
N ILE A 145 -9.55 5.01 -37.62
CA ILE A 145 -8.39 4.25 -37.12
C ILE A 145 -8.88 3.07 -36.30
N SER A 146 -8.39 1.86 -36.62
CA SER A 146 -8.67 0.67 -35.83
C SER A 146 -7.70 0.58 -34.64
N PRO A 147 -8.17 0.24 -33.42
CA PRO A 147 -7.30 -0.08 -32.28
C PRO A 147 -6.22 -1.12 -32.58
N SER A 148 -6.51 -2.09 -33.46
CA SER A 148 -5.57 -3.15 -33.86
C SER A 148 -4.36 -2.64 -34.64
N ASP A 149 -4.50 -1.48 -35.30
CA ASP A 149 -3.48 -0.92 -36.18
C ASP A 149 -2.52 0.01 -35.43
N LEU A 150 -2.87 0.34 -34.17
CA LEU A 150 -2.07 1.18 -33.30
C LEU A 150 -0.90 0.39 -32.71
N PRO A 151 0.27 1.03 -32.54
CA PRO A 151 1.40 0.40 -31.89
C PRO A 151 1.16 0.30 -30.36
N PRO A 152 1.81 -0.65 -29.65
CA PRO A 152 1.50 -0.96 -28.25
C PRO A 152 1.62 0.24 -27.29
N GLU A 153 2.53 1.15 -27.55
CA GLU A 153 2.74 2.38 -26.77
C GLU A 153 1.56 3.35 -26.84
N VAL A 154 0.75 3.29 -27.90
CA VAL A 154 -0.50 4.05 -28.00
C VAL A 154 -1.65 3.25 -27.41
N ARG A 155 -1.73 1.94 -27.73
CA ARG A 155 -2.83 1.07 -27.30
C ARG A 155 -3.04 1.05 -25.79
N LYS A 156 -1.97 1.15 -25.01
CA LYS A 156 -2.03 1.15 -23.55
C LYS A 156 -2.97 2.21 -22.95
N TYR A 157 -3.24 3.29 -23.69
CA TYR A 157 -4.10 4.39 -23.25
C TYR A 157 -5.57 4.25 -23.65
N LEU A 158 -5.92 3.22 -24.44
CA LEU A 158 -7.27 3.07 -24.97
C LEU A 158 -8.27 2.69 -23.86
N ILE A 159 -9.44 3.32 -23.91
CA ILE A 159 -10.58 3.04 -23.03
C ILE A 159 -11.83 3.05 -23.89
N ASN A 160 -12.59 1.93 -23.91
CA ASN A 160 -13.88 1.95 -24.57
C ASN A 160 -14.88 2.72 -23.72
N VAL A 161 -15.72 3.53 -24.38
CA VAL A 161 -16.80 4.28 -23.71
C VAL A 161 -17.87 3.38 -23.08
N ASP A 162 -17.91 2.10 -23.44
CA ASP A 162 -18.81 1.09 -22.85
C ASP A 162 -18.20 0.36 -21.64
N GLY A 163 -16.96 0.67 -21.29
CA GLY A 163 -16.24 0.06 -20.17
C GLY A 163 -15.66 -1.33 -20.45
N SER A 164 -15.68 -1.81 -21.69
CA SER A 164 -14.95 -3.01 -22.11
C SER A 164 -13.46 -2.72 -22.41
N ASP A 165 -12.64 -3.77 -22.50
CA ASP A 165 -11.23 -3.61 -22.89
C ASP A 165 -11.11 -3.22 -24.36
N ALA A 166 -10.41 -2.10 -24.60
CA ALA A 166 -10.13 -1.57 -25.93
C ALA A 166 -8.86 -2.17 -26.57
N GLY A 167 -8.30 -3.23 -25.99
CA GLY A 167 -7.01 -3.81 -26.37
C GLY A 167 -5.84 -3.17 -25.63
N ALA A 168 -6.12 -2.49 -24.51
CA ALA A 168 -5.11 -1.76 -23.74
C ALA A 168 -4.17 -2.69 -22.98
N TYR A 169 -4.53 -3.95 -22.75
CA TYR A 169 -3.70 -4.95 -22.07
C TYR A 169 -3.00 -5.95 -23.01
N ASP A 170 -3.25 -5.89 -24.32
CA ASP A 170 -2.66 -6.85 -25.27
C ASP A 170 -1.26 -6.41 -25.74
N GLY A 171 -0.24 -7.07 -25.18
CA GLY A 171 1.16 -6.84 -25.52
C GLY A 171 1.67 -5.45 -25.14
N THR A 172 0.97 -4.74 -24.26
CA THR A 172 1.31 -3.39 -23.83
C THR A 172 2.09 -3.39 -22.53
N ILE A 173 2.69 -2.23 -22.23
CA ILE A 173 3.47 -2.00 -21.03
C ILE A 173 2.92 -0.75 -20.35
N THR A 174 2.45 -0.90 -19.10
CA THR A 174 1.94 0.19 -18.27
C THR A 174 2.71 0.30 -16.95
N SER A 175 2.62 1.47 -16.33
CA SER A 175 3.05 1.69 -14.95
C SER A 175 2.09 1.00 -13.98
N GLY A 176 2.59 0.68 -12.78
CA GLY A 176 1.79 0.09 -11.71
C GLY A 176 2.34 -1.22 -11.14
N TRP A 177 1.49 -1.93 -10.42
CA TRP A 177 1.81 -3.21 -9.80
C TRP A 177 1.86 -4.34 -10.84
N ILE A 178 2.94 -5.10 -10.81
CA ILE A 178 3.17 -6.26 -11.69
C ILE A 178 3.42 -7.47 -10.80
N LYS A 179 2.76 -8.59 -11.12
CA LYS A 179 2.95 -9.87 -10.43
C LYS A 179 3.68 -10.85 -11.35
N GLU A 180 4.90 -11.23 -10.96
CA GLU A 180 5.77 -12.19 -11.66
C GLU A 180 6.20 -13.25 -10.64
N ASP A 181 6.09 -14.54 -10.96
CA ASP A 181 6.52 -15.64 -10.07
C ASP A 181 5.98 -15.55 -8.62
N ASN A 182 4.73 -15.11 -8.49
CA ASN A 182 4.07 -14.86 -7.20
C ASN A 182 4.69 -13.74 -6.35
N GLN A 183 5.54 -12.92 -6.94
CA GLN A 183 6.19 -11.75 -6.34
C GLN A 183 5.64 -10.47 -6.96
N TRP A 184 5.45 -9.45 -6.13
CA TRP A 184 4.98 -8.14 -6.60
C TRP A 184 6.14 -7.19 -6.82
N LYS A 185 6.13 -6.50 -7.94
CA LYS A 185 7.03 -5.39 -8.27
C LYS A 185 6.20 -4.17 -8.65
N TYR A 186 6.79 -2.98 -8.57
CA TYR A 186 6.13 -1.76 -9.03
C TYR A 186 6.92 -1.08 -10.13
N ARG A 187 6.29 -0.90 -11.29
CA ARG A 187 6.86 -0.23 -12.45
C ARG A 187 6.47 1.24 -12.49
N LYS A 188 7.46 2.12 -12.59
CA LYS A 188 7.28 3.56 -12.76
C LYS A 188 6.83 3.91 -14.18
N PRO A 189 6.28 5.12 -14.40
CA PRO A 189 5.94 5.62 -15.74
C PRO A 189 7.11 5.61 -16.74
N ASP A 190 8.34 5.85 -16.26
CA ASP A 190 9.56 5.76 -17.07
C ASP A 190 9.97 4.32 -17.46
N GLY A 191 9.17 3.33 -17.06
CA GLY A 191 9.37 1.92 -17.36
C GLY A 191 10.34 1.19 -16.43
N THR A 192 11.04 1.89 -15.54
CA THR A 192 11.95 1.28 -14.55
C THR A 192 11.20 0.83 -13.29
N PHE A 193 11.83 0.01 -12.44
CA PHE A 193 11.20 -0.52 -11.23
C PHE A 193 11.62 0.23 -9.97
N VAL A 194 10.71 0.31 -9.01
CA VAL A 194 11.02 0.78 -7.64
C VAL A 194 11.77 -0.33 -6.91
N ALA A 195 12.92 -0.01 -6.31
CA ALA A 195 13.74 -0.95 -5.58
C ALA A 195 14.49 -0.27 -4.43
N ASN A 196 14.81 -1.06 -3.40
CA ASN A 196 15.54 -0.67 -2.20
C ASN A 196 14.98 0.56 -1.47
N THR A 197 13.65 0.70 -1.41
CA THR A 197 13.02 1.94 -0.96
C THR A 197 11.55 1.77 -0.61
N TRP A 198 11.00 2.72 0.16
CA TRP A 198 9.56 2.85 0.36
C TRP A 198 8.88 3.39 -0.90
N LEU A 199 7.73 2.83 -1.21
CA LEU A 199 6.78 3.26 -2.24
C LEU A 199 5.47 3.67 -1.58
N THR A 200 4.99 4.88 -1.86
CA THR A 200 3.63 5.31 -1.52
C THR A 200 2.75 5.24 -2.75
N VAL A 201 1.68 4.42 -2.72
CA VAL A 201 0.66 4.33 -3.77
C VAL A 201 -0.71 4.37 -3.11
N ASP A 202 -1.59 5.28 -3.55
CA ASP A 202 -2.93 5.46 -2.99
C ASP A 202 -2.87 5.51 -1.43
N GLU A 203 -1.97 6.33 -0.87
CA GLU A 203 -1.69 6.53 0.58
C GLU A 203 -1.17 5.32 1.36
N LYS A 204 -1.11 4.15 0.73
CA LYS A 204 -0.50 2.97 1.33
C LYS A 204 0.98 2.98 1.04
N GLN A 205 1.77 2.61 2.04
CA GLN A 205 3.21 2.50 1.92
C GLN A 205 3.63 1.04 1.86
N TYR A 206 4.55 0.73 0.94
CA TYR A 206 5.07 -0.59 0.68
C TYR A 206 6.59 -0.51 0.60
N TYR A 207 7.31 -1.54 1.05
CA TYR A 207 8.76 -1.58 0.93
C TYR A 207 9.16 -2.54 -0.19
N LEU A 208 9.97 -2.06 -1.13
CA LEU A 208 10.53 -2.86 -2.22
C LEU A 208 11.99 -3.15 -1.88
N ASN A 209 12.39 -4.42 -1.88
CA ASN A 209 13.77 -4.83 -1.59
C ASN A 209 14.74 -4.46 -2.74
N GLU A 210 16.02 -4.83 -2.61
CA GLU A 210 17.07 -4.54 -3.60
C GLU A 210 16.77 -5.08 -5.01
N MET A 211 15.97 -6.15 -5.12
CA MET A 211 15.53 -6.74 -6.39
C MET A 211 14.23 -6.12 -6.93
N GLY A 212 13.66 -5.14 -6.23
CA GLY A 212 12.39 -4.51 -6.54
C GLY A 212 11.16 -5.33 -6.16
N ILE A 213 11.33 -6.36 -5.33
CA ILE A 213 10.25 -7.22 -4.85
C ILE A 213 9.64 -6.63 -3.58
N MET A 214 8.32 -6.54 -3.54
CA MET A 214 7.56 -6.08 -2.39
C MET A 214 7.69 -7.05 -1.22
N LEU A 215 8.08 -6.52 -0.06
CA LEU A 215 8.06 -7.25 1.19
C LEU A 215 6.61 -7.38 1.71
N ALA A 216 6.29 -8.53 2.28
CA ALA A 216 4.99 -8.81 2.89
C ALA A 216 5.17 -9.72 4.10
N ASP A 217 4.32 -9.53 5.12
CA ASP A 217 4.32 -10.30 6.37
C ASP A 217 5.70 -10.42 7.04
N THR A 218 6.42 -9.30 7.09
CA THR A 218 7.82 -9.29 7.57
C THR A 218 8.23 -7.92 8.10
N ILE A 219 9.43 -7.86 8.69
CA ILE A 219 10.05 -6.62 9.15
C ILE A 219 10.99 -6.09 8.06
N THR A 220 10.81 -4.84 7.69
CA THR A 220 11.65 -4.12 6.73
C THR A 220 13.04 -3.81 7.33
N PRO A 221 14.07 -3.51 6.52
CA PRO A 221 15.41 -3.20 7.02
C PRO A 221 15.48 -2.03 8.02
N ASP A 222 14.54 -1.09 7.93
CA ASP A 222 14.38 0.04 8.87
C ASP A 222 13.51 -0.30 10.10
N GLY A 223 13.19 -1.57 10.31
CA GLY A 223 12.54 -2.06 11.53
C GLY A 223 11.03 -1.89 11.57
N ILE A 224 10.36 -1.75 10.42
CA ILE A 224 8.92 -1.53 10.33
C ILE A 224 8.24 -2.82 9.88
N TYR A 225 7.11 -3.16 10.48
CA TYR A 225 6.32 -4.30 10.02
C TYR A 225 5.48 -3.92 8.80
N VAL A 226 5.50 -4.79 7.78
CA VAL A 226 4.56 -4.77 6.67
C VAL A 226 3.64 -5.98 6.79
N ASN A 227 2.33 -5.74 6.69
CA ASN A 227 1.32 -6.78 6.88
C ASN A 227 1.33 -7.80 5.71
N PRO A 228 0.49 -8.85 5.72
CA PRO A 228 0.45 -9.83 4.63
C PRO A 228 0.09 -9.26 3.24
N SER A 229 -0.49 -8.06 3.18
CA SER A 229 -0.71 -7.32 1.94
C SER A 229 0.45 -6.39 1.56
N GLY A 230 1.57 -6.43 2.29
CA GLY A 230 2.74 -5.58 2.10
C GLY A 230 2.59 -4.14 2.60
N VAL A 231 1.48 -3.82 3.27
CA VAL A 231 1.19 -2.46 3.71
C VAL A 231 1.90 -2.18 5.03
N ARG A 232 2.60 -1.05 5.09
CA ARG A 232 3.22 -0.49 6.30
C ARG A 232 2.22 -0.40 7.45
N THR A 233 2.61 -0.90 8.62
CA THR A 233 1.80 -0.78 9.84
C THR A 233 2.39 0.27 10.80
N GLY A 234 1.55 0.70 11.75
CA GLY A 234 1.97 1.52 12.90
C GLY A 234 2.34 0.70 14.14
N TYR A 235 2.46 -0.62 14.02
CA TYR A 235 2.68 -1.55 15.12
C TYR A 235 3.53 -2.74 14.69
N ILE A 236 4.18 -3.41 15.64
CA ILE A 236 4.95 -4.63 15.40
C ILE A 236 4.30 -5.77 16.19
N PRO A 237 3.83 -6.85 15.53
CA PRO A 237 3.26 -8.02 16.18
C PRO A 237 4.24 -8.69 17.14
N GLY A 238 3.71 -9.48 18.07
CA GLY A 238 4.47 -10.27 19.02
C GLY A 238 4.22 -9.89 20.47
N TRP A 239 5.07 -10.42 21.34
CA TRP A 239 4.98 -10.29 22.78
C TRP A 239 5.15 -8.84 23.27
N LYS A 240 4.30 -8.44 24.21
CA LYS A 240 4.36 -7.18 24.93
C LYS A 240 4.20 -7.45 26.42
N GLN A 241 5.21 -7.09 27.19
CA GLN A 241 5.12 -7.12 28.65
C GLN A 241 4.32 -5.90 29.13
N GLU A 242 3.30 -6.12 29.95
CA GLU A 242 2.47 -5.08 30.56
C GLU A 242 2.31 -5.39 32.06
N GLY A 243 2.92 -4.54 32.91
CA GLY A 243 3.03 -4.82 34.34
C GLY A 243 3.81 -6.12 34.61
N GLU A 244 3.22 -7.02 35.39
CA GLU A 244 3.77 -8.35 35.68
C GLU A 244 3.33 -9.42 34.65
N GLY A 245 2.45 -9.06 33.72
CA GLY A 245 1.88 -9.99 32.74
C GLY A 245 2.40 -9.79 31.32
N TRP A 246 1.99 -10.69 30.44
CA TRP A 246 2.29 -10.66 29.01
C TRP A 246 1.03 -10.58 28.18
N ARG A 247 1.10 -9.84 27.08
CA ARG A 247 0.09 -9.77 26.02
C ARG A 247 0.75 -10.11 24.69
N TYR A 248 -0.05 -10.49 23.70
CA TYR A 248 0.44 -10.76 22.36
C TYR A 248 -0.32 -9.92 21.34
N LEU A 249 0.41 -9.08 20.62
CA LEU A 249 -0.14 -8.29 19.52
C LEU A 249 -0.15 -9.14 18.25
N MET A 250 -1.33 -9.43 17.72
CA MET A 250 -1.48 -10.25 16.53
C MET A 250 -1.14 -9.47 15.26
N LYS A 251 -0.92 -10.19 14.15
CA LYS A 251 -0.60 -9.63 12.83
C LYS A 251 -1.66 -8.68 12.27
N ASN A 252 -2.89 -8.73 12.78
CA ASN A 252 -4.00 -7.84 12.44
C ASN A 252 -4.02 -6.53 13.27
N GLY A 253 -3.12 -6.38 14.23
CA GLY A 253 -2.99 -5.18 15.07
C GLY A 253 -3.84 -5.19 16.34
N TYR A 254 -4.56 -6.27 16.62
CA TYR A 254 -5.30 -6.44 17.86
C TYR A 254 -4.56 -7.33 18.84
N TYR A 255 -4.75 -7.10 20.13
CA TYR A 255 -4.23 -8.01 21.15
C TYR A 255 -5.05 -9.31 21.16
N ALA A 256 -4.36 -10.44 21.29
CA ALA A 256 -5.00 -11.74 21.48
C ALA A 256 -5.91 -11.69 22.72
N ALA A 257 -7.15 -12.18 22.60
CA ALA A 257 -8.11 -12.24 23.69
C ALA A 257 -9.01 -13.46 23.51
N SER A 258 -9.22 -14.22 24.58
CA SER A 258 -9.98 -15.48 24.59
C SER A 258 -9.54 -16.45 23.49
N THR A 259 -8.24 -16.58 23.28
CA THR A 259 -7.70 -17.33 22.15
C THR A 259 -6.33 -17.90 22.44
N TRP A 260 -6.00 -18.95 21.71
CA TRP A 260 -4.70 -19.58 21.68
C TRP A 260 -3.81 -18.95 20.59
N ILE A 261 -2.55 -18.74 20.91
CA ILE A 261 -1.51 -18.33 19.96
C ILE A 261 -0.41 -19.38 19.98
N GLN A 262 -0.05 -19.87 18.79
CA GLN A 262 1.19 -20.58 18.59
C GLN A 262 2.28 -19.57 18.27
N ASP A 263 3.33 -19.51 19.09
CA ASP A 263 4.48 -18.65 18.82
C ASP A 263 5.45 -19.33 17.84
N THR A 264 6.45 -18.59 17.39
CA THR A 264 7.50 -19.02 16.47
C THR A 264 8.34 -20.20 16.99
N ASP A 265 8.31 -20.47 18.30
CA ASP A 265 8.95 -21.64 18.92
C ASP A 265 8.07 -22.91 18.85
N GLY A 266 6.88 -22.83 18.26
CA GLY A 266 5.91 -23.91 18.13
C GLY A 266 5.09 -24.16 19.39
N LYS A 267 5.32 -23.43 20.48
CA LYS A 267 4.57 -23.56 21.73
C LYS A 267 3.29 -22.75 21.70
N TRP A 268 2.33 -23.21 22.49
CA TRP A 268 1.00 -22.64 22.56
C TRP A 268 0.77 -21.93 23.88
N TYR A 269 0.19 -20.73 23.79
CA TYR A 269 -0.10 -19.85 24.90
C TYR A 269 -1.55 -19.37 24.80
N TYR A 270 -2.25 -19.33 25.93
CA TYR A 270 -3.63 -18.87 25.98
C TYR A 270 -3.73 -17.46 26.54
N PHE A 271 -4.55 -16.61 25.91
CA PHE A 271 -4.83 -15.24 26.35
C PHE A 271 -6.29 -15.13 26.81
N ASN A 272 -6.50 -14.56 27.99
CA ASN A 272 -7.84 -14.40 28.57
C ASN A 272 -8.65 -13.26 27.91
N LEU A 273 -9.89 -13.02 28.36
CA LEU A 273 -10.76 -11.94 27.84
C LEU A 273 -10.14 -10.54 27.98
N SER A 274 -9.26 -10.35 28.97
CA SER A 274 -8.54 -9.10 29.21
C SER A 274 -7.21 -9.04 28.46
N SER A 275 -7.00 -9.93 27.48
CA SER A 275 -5.80 -10.04 26.65
C SER A 275 -4.48 -10.38 27.36
N HIS A 276 -4.54 -10.89 28.59
CA HIS A 276 -3.34 -11.30 29.33
C HIS A 276 -3.11 -12.80 29.18
N MET A 277 -1.84 -13.18 29.03
CA MET A 277 -1.40 -14.58 29.01
C MET A 277 -1.75 -15.25 30.33
N VAL A 278 -2.36 -16.42 30.24
CA VAL A 278 -2.62 -17.27 31.40
C VAL A 278 -1.35 -18.05 31.74
N THR A 279 -1.04 -18.18 33.03
CA THR A 279 0.14 -18.92 33.53
C THR A 279 -0.26 -19.74 34.75
N ASN A 280 0.28 -20.95 34.84
CA ASN A 280 0.09 -21.88 35.96
C ASN A 280 -1.40 -22.10 36.32
N ASP A 281 -2.26 -22.23 35.32
CA ASP A 281 -3.72 -22.31 35.52
C ASP A 281 -4.39 -23.12 34.42
N THR A 282 -5.65 -23.49 34.63
CA THR A 282 -6.50 -24.16 33.64
C THR A 282 -7.30 -23.14 32.85
N THR A 283 -7.22 -23.19 31.53
CA THR A 283 -7.95 -22.32 30.62
C THR A 283 -9.46 -22.61 30.64
N PRO A 284 -10.33 -21.67 30.22
CA PRO A 284 -11.78 -21.89 30.23
C PRO A 284 -12.26 -23.09 29.40
N ASP A 285 -11.50 -23.46 28.36
CA ASP A 285 -11.70 -24.63 27.52
C ASP A 285 -11.04 -25.91 28.08
N GLY A 286 -10.46 -25.85 29.28
CA GLY A 286 -10.08 -27.01 30.11
C GLY A 286 -8.64 -27.51 29.93
N TYR A 287 -7.77 -26.79 29.22
CA TYR A 287 -6.37 -27.15 29.06
C TYR A 287 -5.51 -26.52 30.16
N TYR A 288 -4.43 -27.17 30.57
CA TYR A 288 -3.50 -26.62 31.55
C TYR A 288 -2.31 -25.92 30.87
N VAL A 289 -1.93 -24.74 31.37
CA VAL A 289 -0.70 -24.05 30.99
C VAL A 289 0.23 -23.93 32.20
N ASP A 290 1.51 -24.17 31.99
CA ASP A 290 2.52 -24.17 33.05
C ASP A 290 2.88 -22.75 33.55
N ALA A 291 3.84 -22.65 34.47
CA ALA A 291 4.31 -21.37 35.01
C ALA A 291 4.95 -20.43 33.96
N SER A 292 5.34 -20.94 32.80
CA SER A 292 5.79 -20.14 31.65
C SER A 292 4.65 -19.79 30.68
N GLY A 293 3.43 -20.23 30.95
CA GLY A 293 2.24 -20.03 30.11
C GLY A 293 2.15 -21.00 28.93
N VAL A 294 3.02 -22.01 28.91
CA VAL A 294 3.08 -23.00 27.82
C VAL A 294 2.08 -24.11 28.10
N TRP A 295 1.27 -24.46 27.10
CA TRP A 295 0.44 -25.66 27.16
C TRP A 295 1.30 -26.92 27.34
N ASP A 296 0.94 -27.75 28.30
CA ASP A 296 1.65 -28.97 28.66
C ASP A 296 1.50 -30.13 27.65
N GLY A 297 0.72 -29.92 26.58
CA GLY A 297 0.44 -30.92 25.54
C GLY A 297 -0.62 -31.95 25.93
N GLN A 298 -1.23 -31.83 27.11
CA GLN A 298 -2.26 -32.77 27.59
C GLN A 298 -3.65 -32.41 27.06
N PRO A 299 -4.54 -33.41 26.89
CA PRO A 299 -5.91 -33.15 26.47
C PRO A 299 -6.67 -32.30 27.48
N SER A 300 -7.70 -31.60 27.00
CA SER A 300 -8.59 -30.83 27.87
C SER A 300 -9.27 -31.72 28.92
N SER A 301 -9.38 -31.19 30.12
CA SER A 301 -10.16 -31.75 31.23
C SER A 301 -11.68 -31.55 31.07
N ASN A 302 -12.13 -30.69 30.14
CA ASN A 302 -13.55 -30.45 29.88
C ASN A 302 -14.13 -31.51 28.95
N THR A 303 -15.09 -32.30 29.44
CA THR A 303 -15.72 -33.42 28.71
C THR A 303 -17.01 -33.07 27.96
N GLU A 304 -17.57 -31.87 28.15
CA GLU A 304 -18.94 -31.53 27.68
C GLU A 304 -19.00 -30.57 26.47
N HIS A 305 -17.90 -29.91 26.09
CA HIS A 305 -17.89 -28.94 24.99
C HIS A 305 -16.62 -29.00 24.11
N PRO A 306 -16.49 -29.97 23.18
CA PRO A 306 -15.32 -30.10 22.30
C PRO A 306 -15.21 -29.02 21.20
N GLN A 307 -16.06 -27.98 21.21
CA GLN A 307 -16.21 -27.06 20.07
C GLN A 307 -15.39 -25.76 20.14
N ASN A 308 -14.61 -25.50 21.21
CA ASN A 308 -13.65 -24.41 21.20
C ASN A 308 -12.23 -24.98 21.08
N LEU A 309 -11.69 -24.78 19.88
CA LEU A 309 -10.61 -25.53 19.27
C LEU A 309 -9.25 -25.07 19.78
N GLY A 310 -8.96 -25.41 21.03
CA GLY A 310 -7.60 -25.33 21.57
C GLY A 310 -6.58 -26.07 20.69
N PRO A 311 -5.29 -25.99 21.02
CA PRO A 311 -4.18 -26.41 20.17
C PRO A 311 -4.24 -27.85 19.67
N ALA A 312 -4.96 -28.75 20.37
CA ALA A 312 -5.15 -30.14 19.99
C ALA A 312 -6.09 -30.36 18.78
N PHE A 313 -6.95 -29.41 18.40
CA PHE A 313 -7.85 -29.58 17.25
C PHE A 313 -7.17 -29.25 15.92
N ALA A 314 -6.14 -28.40 15.92
CA ALA A 314 -5.43 -27.99 14.70
C ALA A 314 -4.64 -29.12 14.01
N GLN A 315 -4.33 -30.23 14.71
CA GLN A 315 -3.54 -31.34 14.18
C GLN A 315 -4.33 -32.37 13.34
N ASN A 316 -5.66 -32.29 13.28
CA ASN A 316 -6.48 -33.37 12.69
C ASN A 316 -7.02 -33.09 11.27
N ASN A 317 -6.58 -32.02 10.59
CA ASN A 317 -7.10 -31.62 9.26
C ASN A 317 -6.08 -31.66 8.11
N GLU A 318 -4.93 -32.34 8.26
CA GLU A 318 -4.07 -32.69 7.13
C GLU A 318 -3.99 -34.22 6.98
N SER A 319 -4.93 -34.77 6.20
CA SER A 319 -4.87 -36.13 5.63
C SER A 319 -5.61 -36.18 4.30
#